data_AF-A0A7J6CKL2-F1
#
_entry.id   AF-A0A7J6CKL2-F1
#
_cell.length_a   1.000
_cell.length_b   1.000
_cell.length_c   1.000
_cell.angle_alpha   90.00
_cell.angle_beta   90.00
_cell.angle_gamma   90.00
#
_symmetry.space_group_name_H-M   'P 1'
#
loop_
_entity.id
_entity.type
_entity.pdbx_description
1 polymer ?
#
loop_
_entity_poly.entity_id
_entity_poly.type
_entity_poly.pdbx_seq_one_letter_code
_entity_poly.pdbx_strand_id
1 'polypeptide(L)'
;MTPTIISKEHLPLNKKLRKPKVEKMRRDRINSSIEQLKCLLAPEFFKQQPESKLEKADILEMTLNFMQHHSSSSHAVSQSFSR
;
A
#
# COMPACT_ATOMS: atom_id res chain seq x y z
N MET A 1 -37.74 22.22 -11.38
CA MET A 1 -37.31 21.40 -10.23
C MET A 1 -37.16 19.97 -10.74
N THR A 2 -35.95 19.41 -10.61
CA THR A 2 -35.56 18.02 -10.92
C THR A 2 -36.30 17.02 -9.97
N PRO A 3 -36.27 15.68 -10.16
CA PRO A 3 -35.28 14.93 -10.96
C PRO A 3 -35.76 13.71 -11.78
N THR A 4 -34.92 13.45 -12.77
CA THR A 4 -34.56 12.21 -13.46
C THR A 4 -34.74 10.92 -12.66
N ILE A 5 -35.60 10.03 -13.15
CA ILE A 5 -35.60 8.60 -12.79
C ILE A 5 -34.48 7.95 -13.62
N ILE A 6 -33.29 7.82 -13.04
CA ILE A 6 -32.20 7.00 -13.62
C ILE A 6 -32.53 5.55 -13.29
N SER A 7 -32.91 4.80 -14.32
CA SER A 7 -33.10 3.36 -14.30
C SER A 7 -31.91 2.68 -13.62
N LYS A 8 -32.21 1.87 -12.58
CA LYS A 8 -31.29 0.85 -12.06
C LYS A 8 -31.14 -0.27 -13.09
N GLU A 9 -30.46 0.03 -14.19
CA GLU A 9 -29.97 -0.98 -15.12
C GLU A 9 -28.87 -1.76 -14.40
N HIS A 10 -29.31 -2.90 -13.88
CA HIS A 10 -28.56 -4.01 -13.33
C HIS A 10 -27.24 -4.24 -14.08
N LEU A 11 -26.12 -3.76 -13.52
CA LEU A 11 -24.80 -4.17 -13.99
C LEU A 11 -24.72 -5.70 -13.88
N PRO A 12 -24.38 -6.42 -14.96
CA PRO A 12 -24.48 -7.86 -14.99
C PRO A 12 -23.51 -8.45 -13.96
N LEU A 13 -24.08 -9.17 -12.99
CA LEU A 13 -23.45 -10.01 -11.97
C LEU A 13 -22.50 -11.09 -12.57
N ASN A 14 -22.38 -11.13 -13.90
CA ASN A 14 -21.66 -12.12 -14.70
C ASN A 14 -20.15 -11.83 -14.90
N LYS A 15 -19.60 -10.73 -14.37
CA LYS A 15 -18.12 -10.51 -14.32
C LYS A 15 -17.42 -11.18 -13.12
N LYS A 16 -18.18 -11.83 -12.22
CA LYS A 16 -17.71 -12.31 -10.90
C LYS A 16 -17.17 -13.75 -10.86
N LEU A 17 -17.35 -14.56 -11.91
CA LEU A 17 -17.14 -16.03 -11.80
C LEU A 17 -15.83 -16.58 -12.40
N ARG A 18 -15.22 -15.98 -13.44
CA ARG A 18 -13.87 -16.36 -13.93
C ARG A 18 -12.72 -15.53 -13.37
N LYS A 19 -13.03 -14.34 -12.86
CA LYS A 19 -12.08 -13.44 -12.19
C LYS A 19 -11.78 -13.71 -10.70
N PRO A 20 -12.41 -14.64 -9.95
CA PRO A 20 -12.18 -14.74 -8.51
C PRO A 20 -10.81 -15.34 -8.18
N LYS A 21 -10.25 -16.24 -9.01
CA LYS A 21 -8.91 -16.81 -8.77
C LYS A 21 -7.80 -15.78 -9.00
N VAL A 22 -7.85 -15.04 -10.11
CA VAL A 22 -6.85 -13.99 -10.40
C VAL A 22 -6.93 -12.85 -9.39
N GLU A 23 -8.14 -12.43 -9.02
CA GLU A 23 -8.34 -11.45 -7.95
C GLU A 23 -7.80 -11.95 -6.60
N LYS A 24 -8.08 -13.20 -6.24
CA LYS A 24 -7.51 -13.84 -5.04
C LYS A 24 -5.99 -13.83 -5.08
N MET A 25 -5.37 -14.26 -6.18
CA MET A 25 -3.90 -14.23 -6.32
C MET A 25 -3.34 -12.81 -6.23
N ARG A 26 -4.00 -11.80 -6.81
CA ARG A 26 -3.57 -10.40 -6.68
C ARG A 26 -3.62 -9.95 -5.22
N ARG A 27 -4.70 -10.29 -4.53
CA ARG A 27 -4.95 -9.91 -3.14
C ARG A 27 -4.01 -10.63 -2.18
N ASP A 28 -3.74 -11.92 -2.42
CA ASP A 28 -2.76 -12.71 -1.68
C ASP A 28 -1.35 -12.14 -1.88
N ARG A 29 -0.98 -11.77 -3.12
CA ARG A 29 0.30 -11.10 -3.42
C ARG A 29 0.44 -9.78 -2.68
N ILE A 30 -0.59 -8.92 -2.73
CA ILE A 30 -0.58 -7.63 -2.01
C ILE A 30 -0.40 -7.85 -0.50
N ASN A 31 -1.15 -8.77 0.09
CA ASN A 31 -1.03 -9.08 1.51
C ASN A 31 0.36 -9.62 1.87
N SER A 32 0.92 -10.50 1.05
CA SER A 32 2.28 -11.01 1.24
C SER A 32 3.31 -9.89 1.17
N SER A 33 3.19 -8.96 0.23
CA SER A 33 4.10 -7.81 0.13
C SER A 33 3.99 -6.88 1.33
N ILE A 34 2.78 -6.65 1.86
CA ILE A 34 2.60 -5.82 3.07
C ILE A 34 3.24 -6.50 4.29
N GLU A 35 3.08 -7.82 4.45
CA GLU A 35 3.73 -8.54 5.56
C GLU A 35 5.26 -8.54 5.42
N GLN A 36 5.79 -8.66 4.19
CA GLN A 36 7.22 -8.51 3.93
C GLN A 36 7.73 -7.12 4.31
N LEU A 37 7.02 -6.05 3.96
CA LEU A 37 7.37 -4.68 4.35
C LEU A 37 7.40 -4.54 5.88
N LYS A 38 6.41 -5.12 6.57
CA LYS A 38 6.37 -5.16 8.03
C LYS A 38 7.62 -5.82 8.63
N CYS A 39 8.04 -6.97 8.09
CA CYS A 39 9.25 -7.66 8.54
C CYS A 39 10.53 -6.85 8.27
N LEU A 40 10.66 -6.27 7.08
CA LEU A 40 11.83 -5.50 6.68
C LEU A 40 12.02 -4.24 7.53
N LEU A 41 10.92 -3.59 7.88
CA LEU A 41 10.91 -2.35 8.66
C LEU A 41 10.67 -2.60 10.16
N ALA A 42 10.59 -3.87 10.60
CA ALA A 42 10.33 -4.24 12.00
C ALA A 42 11.24 -3.50 13.00
N PRO A 43 12.56 -3.37 12.78
CA PRO A 43 13.43 -2.63 13.70
C PRO A 43 13.03 -1.15 13.82
N GLU A 44 12.57 -0.55 12.74
CA GLU A 44 12.13 0.85 12.72
C GLU A 44 10.75 1.00 13.38
N PHE A 45 9.85 0.03 13.20
CA PHE A 45 8.56 -0.03 13.90
C PHE A 45 8.75 -0.13 15.41
N PHE A 46 9.64 -1.00 15.88
CA PHE A 46 9.90 -1.19 17.32
C PHE A 46 10.47 0.07 17.98
N LYS A 47 11.30 0.84 17.28
CA LYS A 47 11.84 2.12 17.79
C LYS A 47 10.75 3.18 17.94
N GLN A 48 9.80 3.23 17.02
CA GLN A 48 8.75 4.24 17.01
C GLN A 48 7.57 3.86 17.91
N GLN A 49 7.08 2.62 17.85
CA GLN A 49 5.95 2.11 18.62
C GLN A 49 6.10 0.62 18.96
N PRO A 50 6.75 0.29 20.09
CA PRO A 50 7.05 -1.10 20.46
C PRO A 50 5.82 -1.96 20.83
N GLU A 51 4.72 -1.35 21.28
CA GLU A 51 3.52 -2.05 21.80
C GLU A 51 2.27 -1.89 20.92
N SER A 52 2.41 -1.30 19.73
CA SER A 52 1.26 -1.02 18.88
C SER A 52 0.98 -2.15 17.90
N LYS A 53 -0.29 -2.54 17.80
CA LYS A 53 -0.76 -3.47 16.77
C LYS A 53 -0.70 -2.76 15.42
N LEU A 54 0.33 -3.05 14.63
CA LEU A 54 0.50 -2.45 13.30
C LEU A 54 -0.65 -2.83 12.37
N GLU A 55 -1.47 -1.85 12.00
CA GLU A 55 -2.47 -2.00 10.96
C GLU A 55 -1.81 -1.89 9.58
N LYS A 56 -2.51 -2.38 8.55
CA LYS A 56 -1.97 -2.32 7.17
C LYS A 56 -1.75 -0.89 6.69
N ALA A 57 -2.53 0.07 7.19
CA ALA A 57 -2.36 1.48 6.87
C ALA A 57 -1.04 2.02 7.45
N ASP A 58 -0.78 1.74 8.73
CA ASP A 58 0.46 2.15 9.41
C ASP A 58 1.70 1.59 8.71
N ILE A 59 1.64 0.31 8.31
CA ILE A 59 2.76 -0.33 7.59
C ILE A 59 3.08 0.41 6.30
N LEU A 60 2.06 0.82 5.54
CA LEU A 60 2.21 1.53 4.28
C LEU A 60 2.73 2.95 4.49
N GLU A 61 2.18 3.69 5.45
CA GLU A 61 2.60 5.05 5.78
C GLU A 61 4.07 5.09 6.23
N MET A 62 4.45 4.18 7.12
CA MET A 62 5.81 4.13 7.61
C MET A 62 6.81 3.70 6.52
N THR A 63 6.39 2.81 5.61
CA THR A 63 7.19 2.47 4.42
C THR A 63 7.42 3.70 3.55
N LEU A 64 6.38 4.50 3.28
CA LEU A 64 6.52 5.73 2.50
C LEU A 64 7.46 6.73 3.18
N ASN A 65 7.36 6.87 4.50
CA ASN A 65 8.23 7.75 5.26
C ASN A 65 9.70 7.28 5.20
N PHE A 66 9.93 5.98 5.40
CA PHE A 66 11.26 5.36 5.28
C PHE A 66 11.87 5.59 3.90
N MET A 67 11.08 5.38 2.83
CA MET A 67 11.53 5.60 1.46
C MET A 67 11.87 7.06 1.18
N GLN A 68 11.08 8.02 1.66
CA GLN A 68 11.34 9.45 1.50
C GLN A 68 12.64 9.90 2.19
N HIS A 69 12.90 9.41 3.40
CA HIS A 69 14.15 9.66 4.11
C HIS A 69 15.35 9.09 3.36
N HIS A 70 15.23 7.85 2.86
CA HIS A 70 16.30 7.21 2.09
C HIS A 70 16.53 7.86 0.71
N SER A 71 15.48 8.21 -0.03
CA SER A 71 15.61 8.87 -1.34
C SER A 71 16.23 10.26 -1.21
N SER A 72 15.90 11.00 -0.15
CA SER A 72 16.50 12.31 0.12
C SER A 72 18.00 12.21 0.46
N SER A 73 18.42 11.13 1.14
CA SER A 73 19.84 10.88 1.43
C SER A 73 20.67 10.54 0.19
N SER A 74 20.10 9.83 -0.79
CA SER A 74 20.78 9.48 -2.04
C SER A 74 20.95 10.67 -2.99
N HIS A 75 20.08 11.68 -2.93
CA HIS A 75 20.26 12.91 -3.71
C HIS A 75 21.34 13.85 -3.13
N ALA A 76 21.56 13.82 -1.81
CA ALA A 76 22.60 14.64 -1.17
C ALA A 76 24.02 14.16 -1.51
N VAL A 77 24.23 12.85 -1.66
CA VAL A 77 25.54 12.27 -2.03
C VAL A 77 25.96 12.66 -3.44
N SER A 78 25.05 12.65 -4.41
CA SER A 78 25.38 12.97 -5.80
C SER A 78 25.78 14.45 -6.02
N GLN A 79 25.36 15.36 -5.14
CA GLN A 79 25.72 16.77 -5.25
C GLN A 79 27.05 17.11 -4.57
N SER A 80 27.53 16.26 -3.65
CA SER A 80 28.82 16.46 -2.96
C SER A 80 30.04 16.06 -3.81
N PHE A 81 29.87 15.19 -4.81
CA PHE A 81 30.96 14.75 -5.69
C PHE A 81 31.16 15.63 -6.94
N SER A 82 30.42 16.75 -7.06
CA SER A 82 30.58 17.74 -8.14
C SER A 82 31.22 19.06 -7.68
N ARG A 83 31.95 19.07 -6.56
CA ARG A 83 32.79 20.22 -6.16
C ARG A 83 34.26 19.94 -6.37
#